data_AF-A0A1H8LS61-F1
#
_entry.id   AF-A0A1H8LS61-F1
#
_cell.length_a   1.000
_cell.length_b   1.000
_cell.length_c   1.000
_cell.angle_alpha   90.00
_cell.angle_beta   90.00
_cell.angle_gamma   90.00
#
_symmetry.space_group_name_H-M   'P 1'
#
loop_
_entity.id
_entity.type
_entity.pdbx_description
1 polymer ?
#
loop_
_entity_poly.entity_id
_entity_poly.type
_entity_poly.pdbx_seq_one_letter_code
_entity_poly.pdbx_strand_id
1 'polypeptide(L)'
;MNESLDQIASYFETVPLWPFVLFGLLGVVAIMVDIVNRKRRAMAIENFRYTIEIELADMYPQHKRWPPNINHYLTSRLPEMYQNFEVLRVFIRQDHLLKYNTDWNNFRDFCRTLTDEKIAAAEQNATGQSASNEPDPKAVFHQLISNLLKHTEK
;
A
#
# COMPACT_ATOMS: atom_id res chain seq x y z
N MET A 1 33.50 -44.15 -26.72
CA MET A 1 32.56 -43.01 -26.83
C MET A 1 31.10 -43.45 -26.97
N ASN A 2 30.79 -44.54 -27.70
CA ASN A 2 29.44 -45.14 -27.68
C ASN A 2 29.11 -45.79 -26.33
N GLU A 3 30.02 -46.56 -25.77
CA GLU A 3 29.79 -47.33 -24.53
C GLU A 3 29.38 -46.47 -23.33
N SER A 4 29.96 -45.26 -23.20
CA SER A 4 29.58 -44.28 -22.18
C SER A 4 28.18 -43.69 -22.39
N LEU A 5 27.75 -43.50 -23.64
CA LEU A 5 26.42 -43.00 -23.96
C LEU A 5 25.35 -44.10 -23.81
N ASP A 6 25.68 -45.33 -24.20
CA ASP A 6 24.82 -46.50 -24.03
C ASP A 6 24.60 -46.83 -22.55
N GLN A 7 25.64 -46.67 -21.71
CA GLN A 7 25.50 -46.80 -20.26
C GLN A 7 24.54 -45.75 -19.69
N ILE A 8 24.71 -44.48 -20.07
CA ILE A 8 23.82 -43.39 -19.64
C ILE A 8 22.38 -43.66 -20.08
N ALA A 9 22.17 -44.10 -21.32
CA ALA A 9 20.84 -44.43 -21.84
C ALA A 9 20.16 -45.56 -21.05
N SER A 10 20.91 -46.62 -20.70
CA SER A 10 20.40 -47.73 -19.87
C SER A 10 20.00 -47.30 -18.45
N TYR A 11 20.70 -46.31 -17.87
CA TYR A 11 20.27 -45.70 -16.60
C TYR A 11 18.95 -44.93 -16.73
N PHE A 12 18.68 -44.26 -17.85
CA PHE A 12 17.42 -43.57 -18.08
C PHE A 12 16.23 -44.52 -18.33
N GLU A 13 16.47 -45.74 -18.85
CA GLU A 13 15.43 -46.78 -19.01
C GLU A 13 15.02 -47.42 -17.69
N THR A 14 15.93 -47.52 -16.71
CA THR A 14 15.70 -48.18 -15.42
C THR A 14 15.26 -47.21 -14.32
N VAL A 15 15.57 -45.92 -14.46
CA VAL A 15 15.23 -44.91 -13.44
C VAL A 15 13.86 -44.30 -13.75
N PRO A 16 12.93 -44.28 -12.78
CA PRO A 16 11.66 -43.59 -12.96
C PRO A 16 11.89 -42.10 -13.22
N LEU A 17 11.54 -41.60 -14.42
CA LEU A 17 11.68 -40.18 -14.79
C LEU A 17 10.53 -39.28 -14.30
N TRP A 18 9.44 -39.88 -13.81
CA TRP A 18 8.28 -39.16 -13.30
C TRP A 18 8.60 -38.12 -12.19
N PRO A 19 9.59 -38.29 -11.29
CA PRO A 19 9.94 -37.26 -10.31
C PRO A 19 10.45 -35.98 -10.97
N PHE A 20 11.27 -36.08 -12.02
CA PHE A 20 11.79 -34.90 -12.74
C PHE A 20 10.67 -34.16 -13.48
N VAL A 21 9.71 -34.89 -14.05
CA VAL A 21 8.52 -34.29 -14.67
C VAL A 21 7.68 -33.57 -13.62
N LEU A 22 7.46 -34.16 -12.44
CA LEU A 22 6.77 -33.51 -11.33
C LEU A 22 7.50 -32.26 -10.85
N PHE A 23 8.81 -32.32 -10.65
CA PHE A 23 9.61 -31.15 -10.26
C PHE A 23 9.59 -30.06 -11.33
N GLY A 24 9.65 -30.42 -12.61
CA GLY A 24 9.50 -29.49 -13.73
C GLY A 24 8.15 -28.79 -13.71
N LEU A 25 7.06 -29.55 -13.54
CA LEU A 25 5.70 -29.00 -13.44
C LEU A 25 5.54 -28.08 -12.22
N LEU A 26 6.01 -28.52 -11.05
CA LEU A 26 6.01 -27.72 -9.82
C LEU A 26 6.80 -26.42 -10.00
N GLY A 27 7.95 -26.48 -10.69
CA GLY A 27 8.75 -25.31 -11.02
C GLY A 27 8.00 -24.31 -11.89
N VAL A 28 7.33 -24.77 -12.94
CA VAL A 28 6.51 -23.90 -13.81
C VAL A 28 5.36 -23.26 -13.04
N VAL A 29 4.66 -24.04 -12.21
CA VAL A 29 3.57 -23.52 -11.36
C VAL A 29 4.08 -22.48 -10.37
N ALA A 30 5.22 -22.72 -9.72
CA ALA A 30 5.82 -21.77 -8.79
C ALA A 30 6.17 -20.44 -9.47
N ILE A 31 6.76 -20.49 -10.67
CA ILE A 31 7.06 -19.29 -11.46
C ILE A 31 5.78 -18.53 -11.83
N MET A 32 4.75 -19.24 -12.29
CA MET A 32 3.46 -18.62 -12.62
C MET A 32 2.80 -17.93 -11.43
N VAL A 33 2.82 -18.57 -10.26
CA VAL A 33 2.29 -17.99 -9.01
C VAL A 33 3.07 -16.74 -8.61
N ASP A 34 4.40 -16.76 -8.71
CA ASP A 34 5.23 -15.58 -8.42
C ASP A 34 4.89 -14.41 -9.37
N ILE A 35 4.77 -14.68 -10.68
CA ILE A 35 4.39 -13.66 -11.67
C ILE A 35 3.02 -13.05 -11.35
N VAL A 36 2.02 -13.88 -11.04
CA VAL A 36 0.68 -13.42 -10.70
C VAL A 36 0.69 -12.59 -9.40
N ASN A 37 1.41 -13.04 -8.38
CA ASN A 37 1.52 -12.30 -7.12
C ASN A 37 2.22 -10.96 -7.30
N ARG A 38 3.30 -10.90 -8.09
CA ARG A 38 3.97 -9.63 -8.42
C ARG A 38 3.03 -8.65 -9.13
N LYS A 39 2.23 -9.14 -10.09
CA LYS A 39 1.23 -8.32 -10.78
C LYS A 39 0.14 -7.82 -9.85
N ARG A 40 -0.40 -8.68 -8.98
CA ARG A 40 -1.42 -8.29 -8.00
C ARG A 40 -0.89 -7.27 -7.01
N ARG A 41 0.34 -7.42 -6.54
CA ARG A 41 1.02 -6.44 -5.69
C ARG A 41 1.16 -5.08 -6.37
N ALA A 42 1.62 -5.06 -7.62
CA ALA A 42 1.76 -3.81 -8.38
C ALA A 42 0.41 -3.09 -8.56
N MET A 43 -0.64 -3.85 -8.90
CA MET A 43 -2.00 -3.32 -9.02
C MET A 43 -2.54 -2.80 -7.68
N ALA A 44 -2.29 -3.48 -6.57
CA ALA A 44 -2.70 -3.02 -5.25
C ALA A 44 -2.01 -1.70 -4.85
N ILE A 45 -0.72 -1.57 -5.17
CA ILE A 45 0.04 -0.33 -4.98
C ILE A 45 -0.54 0.80 -5.83
N GLU A 46 -0.74 0.56 -7.12
CA GLU A 46 -1.25 1.55 -8.06
C GLU A 46 -2.65 2.02 -7.65
N ASN A 47 -3.57 1.10 -7.36
CA ASN A 47 -4.92 1.43 -6.92
C ASN A 47 -4.91 2.24 -5.61
N PHE A 48 -4.10 1.86 -4.63
CA PHE A 48 -4.01 2.60 -3.36
C PHE A 48 -3.53 4.04 -3.57
N ARG A 49 -2.49 4.24 -4.39
CA ARG A 49 -1.96 5.57 -4.72
C ARG A 49 -2.99 6.39 -5.50
N TYR A 50 -3.61 5.78 -6.50
CA TYR A 50 -4.62 6.40 -7.34
C TYR A 50 -5.84 6.85 -6.53
N THR A 51 -6.34 6.02 -5.61
CA THR A 51 -7.44 6.39 -4.72
C THR A 51 -7.08 7.58 -3.82
N ILE A 52 -5.86 7.63 -3.26
CA ILE A 52 -5.40 8.80 -2.49
C ILE A 52 -5.40 10.06 -3.35
N GLU A 53 -4.87 9.98 -4.58
CA GLU A 53 -4.77 11.12 -5.49
C GLU A 53 -6.13 11.63 -5.95
N ILE A 54 -7.10 10.74 -6.17
CA ILE A 54 -8.46 11.12 -6.60
C ILE A 54 -9.31 11.61 -5.42
N GLU A 55 -9.42 10.81 -4.36
CA GLU A 55 -10.31 11.13 -3.25
C GLU A 55 -9.85 12.37 -2.47
N LEU A 56 -8.55 12.66 -2.50
CA LEU A 56 -7.95 13.79 -1.81
C LEU A 56 -7.39 14.85 -2.78
N ALA A 57 -7.84 14.89 -4.04
CA ALA A 57 -7.30 15.77 -5.10
C ALA A 57 -7.30 17.29 -4.78
N ASP A 58 -8.16 17.72 -3.85
CA ASP A 58 -8.23 19.11 -3.39
C ASP A 58 -7.19 19.43 -2.30
N MET A 59 -6.64 18.41 -1.64
CA MET A 59 -5.72 18.52 -0.48
C MET A 59 -4.35 17.87 -0.71
N TYR A 60 -4.23 16.90 -1.62
CA TYR A 60 -3.01 16.17 -1.94
C TYR A 60 -2.86 16.03 -3.47
N PRO A 61 -1.65 16.08 -4.05
CA PRO A 61 -0.33 16.27 -3.42
C PRO A 61 -0.03 17.72 -3.01
N GLN A 62 -0.74 18.70 -3.59
CA GLN A 62 -0.66 20.10 -3.19
C GLN A 62 -2.00 20.54 -2.63
N HIS A 63 -1.99 21.12 -1.43
CA HIS A 63 -3.19 21.60 -0.78
C HIS A 63 -3.74 22.85 -1.48
N LYS A 64 -4.88 22.74 -2.18
CA LYS A 64 -5.52 23.86 -2.87
C LYS A 64 -6.48 24.60 -1.93
N ARG A 65 -7.35 23.86 -1.25
CA ARG A 65 -8.38 24.39 -0.35
C ARG A 65 -8.88 23.30 0.58
N TRP A 66 -9.45 23.70 1.72
CA TRP A 66 -10.24 22.81 2.56
C TRP A 66 -11.66 22.70 2.00
N PRO A 67 -12.17 21.49 1.74
CA PRO A 67 -13.59 21.28 1.47
C PRO A 67 -14.47 21.77 2.63
N PRO A 68 -15.68 22.29 2.36
CA PRO A 68 -16.62 22.64 3.40
C PRO A 68 -17.05 21.39 4.17
N ASN A 69 -17.17 21.49 5.49
CA ASN A 69 -17.45 20.37 6.38
C ASN A 69 -16.41 19.25 6.24
N ILE A 70 -15.17 19.56 6.62
CA ILE A 70 -14.02 18.69 6.40
C ILE A 70 -14.19 17.30 7.02
N ASN A 71 -14.83 17.24 8.19
CA ASN A 71 -15.03 16.00 8.92
C ASN A 71 -15.93 15.05 8.14
N HIS A 72 -17.07 15.56 7.66
CA HIS A 72 -17.98 14.80 6.82
C HIS A 72 -17.32 14.41 5.50
N TYR A 73 -16.61 15.34 4.86
CA TYR A 73 -15.90 15.09 3.62
C TYR A 73 -14.91 13.92 3.76
N LEU A 74 -13.99 14.00 4.72
CA LEU A 74 -12.99 12.95 4.93
C LEU A 74 -13.64 11.62 5.35
N THR A 75 -14.61 11.67 6.26
CA THR A 75 -15.31 10.47 6.73
C THR A 75 -16.06 9.75 5.61
N SER A 76 -16.59 10.48 4.63
CA SER A 76 -17.27 9.89 3.47
C SER A 76 -16.32 9.14 2.52
N ARG A 77 -15.02 9.49 2.50
CA ARG A 77 -14.02 8.87 1.61
C ARG A 77 -13.21 7.77 2.28
N LEU A 78 -13.21 7.71 3.61
CA LEU A 78 -12.57 6.65 4.38
C LEU A 78 -12.95 5.22 3.95
N PRO A 79 -14.21 4.87 3.61
CA PRO A 79 -14.56 3.51 3.21
C PRO A 79 -13.83 3.02 1.95
N GLU A 80 -13.72 3.89 0.93
CA GLU A 80 -13.06 3.55 -0.33
C GLU A 80 -11.54 3.44 -0.17
N MET A 81 -10.95 4.35 0.59
CA MET A 81 -9.54 4.25 0.97
C MET A 81 -9.26 3.00 1.81
N TYR A 82 -10.17 2.62 2.73
CA TYR A 82 -10.03 1.44 3.59
C TYR A 82 -10.05 0.14 2.78
N GLN A 83 -10.89 0.06 1.76
CA GLN A 83 -10.92 -1.10 0.87
C GLN A 83 -9.56 -1.30 0.18
N ASN A 84 -8.98 -0.24 -0.35
CA ASN A 84 -7.67 -0.30 -1.00
C ASN A 84 -6.53 -0.55 0.01
N PHE A 85 -6.65 -0.04 1.24
CA PHE A 85 -5.76 -0.37 2.35
C PHE A 85 -5.75 -1.88 2.65
N GLU A 86 -6.92 -2.52 2.78
CA GLU A 86 -7.01 -3.96 3.06
C GLU A 86 -6.49 -4.82 1.90
N VAL A 87 -6.70 -4.39 0.65
CA VAL A 87 -6.13 -5.07 -0.53
C VAL A 87 -4.60 -5.01 -0.52
N LEU A 88 -4.01 -3.84 -0.25
CA LEU A 88 -2.57 -3.68 -0.18
C LEU A 88 -1.96 -4.43 1.01
N ARG A 89 -2.68 -4.48 2.14
CA ARG A 89 -2.26 -5.12 3.39
C ARG A 89 -1.76 -6.56 3.21
N VAL A 90 -2.40 -7.33 2.31
CA VAL A 90 -2.03 -8.73 2.02
C VAL A 90 -0.62 -8.85 1.42
N PHE A 91 -0.13 -7.79 0.77
CA PHE A 91 1.19 -7.75 0.13
C PHE A 91 2.25 -7.03 0.99
N ILE A 92 1.87 -6.51 2.15
CA ILE A 92 2.81 -5.90 3.10
C ILE A 92 3.55 -7.01 3.84
N ARG A 93 4.87 -6.84 3.99
CA ARG A 93 5.69 -7.79 4.74
C ARG A 93 5.24 -7.82 6.20
N GLN A 94 5.27 -9.01 6.81
CA GLN A 94 4.81 -9.22 8.18
C GLN A 94 5.50 -8.31 9.21
N ASP A 95 6.80 -8.03 9.03
CA ASP A 95 7.60 -7.14 9.89
C ASP A 95 7.18 -5.67 9.81
N HIS A 96 6.55 -5.27 8.71
CA HIS A 96 6.06 -3.90 8.48
C HIS A 96 4.56 -3.75 8.72
N LEU A 97 3.82 -4.85 8.86
CA LEU A 97 2.36 -4.85 8.98
C LEU A 97 1.87 -4.03 10.18
N LEU A 98 2.56 -4.13 11.33
CA LEU A 98 2.22 -3.34 12.51
C LEU A 98 2.32 -1.84 12.22
N LYS A 99 3.41 -1.42 11.56
CA LYS A 99 3.64 -0.02 11.21
C LYS A 99 2.60 0.48 10.21
N TYR A 100 2.31 -0.31 9.19
CA TYR A 100 1.30 -0.01 8.19
C TYR A 100 -0.09 0.21 8.82
N ASN A 101 -0.51 -0.68 9.72
CA ASN A 101 -1.77 -0.54 10.44
C ASN A 101 -1.79 0.69 11.36
N THR A 102 -0.65 0.98 11.99
CA THR A 102 -0.51 2.15 12.88
C THR A 102 -0.63 3.45 12.08
N ASP A 103 0.05 3.56 10.94
CA ASP A 103 -0.02 4.73 10.07
C ASP A 103 -1.46 4.95 9.55
N TRP A 104 -2.18 3.88 9.20
CA TRP A 104 -3.59 3.95 8.82
C TRP A 104 -4.50 4.39 9.96
N ASN A 105 -4.32 3.85 11.16
CA ASN A 105 -5.12 4.26 12.31
C ASN A 105 -4.91 5.74 12.65
N ASN A 106 -3.66 6.20 12.62
CA ASN A 106 -3.34 7.62 12.84
C ASN A 106 -4.01 8.53 11.81
N PHE A 107 -3.99 8.13 10.52
CA PHE A 107 -4.70 8.84 9.46
C PHE A 107 -6.21 8.86 9.69
N ARG A 108 -6.80 7.70 9.98
CA ARG A 108 -8.24 7.57 10.26
C ARG A 108 -8.68 8.41 11.46
N ASP A 109 -7.89 8.41 12.54
CA ASP A 109 -8.19 9.18 13.74
C ASP A 109 -8.05 10.68 13.46
N PHE A 110 -7.06 11.09 12.67
CA PHE A 110 -6.95 12.47 12.18
C PHE A 110 -8.21 12.88 11.39
N CYS A 111 -8.66 12.07 10.42
CA CYS A 111 -9.86 12.36 9.63
C CYS A 111 -11.13 12.56 10.50
N ARG A 112 -11.24 11.83 11.61
CA ARG A 112 -12.39 11.92 12.52
C ARG A 112 -12.31 13.07 13.52
N THR A 113 -11.10 13.46 13.90
CA THR A 113 -10.86 14.49 14.91
C THR A 113 -10.65 15.88 14.33
N LEU A 114 -10.42 15.97 13.01
CA LEU A 114 -10.36 17.24 12.28
C LEU A 114 -11.76 17.84 12.17
N THR A 115 -11.87 19.12 12.53
CA THR A 115 -13.10 19.91 12.41
C THR A 115 -12.80 21.25 11.75
N ASP A 116 -13.82 21.88 11.17
CA ASP A 116 -13.68 23.19 10.54
C ASP A 116 -13.21 24.25 11.56
N GLU A 117 -13.57 24.11 12.84
CA GLU A 117 -13.09 25.04 13.89
C GLU A 117 -11.58 24.91 14.11
N LYS A 118 -11.03 23.68 14.09
CA LYS A 118 -9.58 23.46 14.24
C LYS A 118 -8.80 24.03 13.06
N ILE A 119 -9.36 23.95 11.86
CA ILE A 119 -8.78 24.57 10.66
C ILE A 119 -8.81 26.09 10.80
N ALA A 120 -9.97 26.67 11.15
CA ALA A 120 -10.10 28.11 11.32
C ALA A 120 -9.16 28.64 12.42
N ALA A 121 -9.03 27.93 13.55
CA ALA A 121 -8.09 28.26 14.61
C ALA A 121 -6.64 28.24 14.10
N ALA A 122 -6.24 27.20 13.36
CA ALA A 122 -4.89 27.09 12.80
C ALA A 122 -4.58 28.22 11.79
N GLU A 123 -5.55 28.62 10.97
CA GLU A 123 -5.38 29.73 10.01
C GLU A 123 -5.27 31.10 10.70
N GLN A 124 -5.99 31.30 11.82
CA GLN A 124 -5.83 32.50 12.67
C GLN A 124 -4.47 32.54 13.39
N ASN A 125 -3.95 31.39 13.81
CA ASN A 125 -2.64 31.30 14.44
C ASN A 125 -1.51 31.57 13.44
N ALA A 126 -1.64 31.08 12.20
CA ALA A 126 -0.68 31.33 11.11
C ALA A 126 -0.58 32.81 10.71
N THR A 127 -1.63 33.61 10.95
CA THR A 127 -1.67 35.06 10.69
C THR A 127 -1.19 35.90 11.88
N GLY A 128 -0.62 35.28 12.92
CA GLY A 128 0.07 35.94 14.02
C GLY A 128 -0.80 36.38 15.19
N GLN A 129 -2.06 35.93 15.28
CA GLN A 129 -3.01 36.40 16.29
C GLN A 129 -3.06 35.55 17.57
N SER A 130 -2.44 34.36 17.59
CA SER A 130 -2.26 33.57 18.82
C SER A 130 -1.16 32.53 18.69
N ALA A 131 -0.29 32.45 19.70
CA ALA A 131 0.77 31.45 19.80
C ALA A 131 0.19 30.14 20.38
N SER A 132 -0.58 29.41 19.58
CA SER A 132 -0.89 28.01 19.93
C SER A 132 0.28 27.12 19.51
N ASN A 133 0.76 26.25 20.39
CA ASN A 133 1.76 25.21 20.08
C ASN A 133 1.19 24.03 19.26
N GLU A 134 -0.04 24.13 18.75
CA GLU A 134 -0.64 23.04 17.97
C GLU A 134 -0.04 22.98 16.55
N PRO A 135 0.30 21.77 16.05
CA PRO A 135 0.85 21.60 14.71
C PRO A 135 -0.19 21.93 13.63
N ASP A 136 0.26 22.56 12.55
CA ASP A 136 -0.60 22.91 11.40
C ASP A 136 -1.30 21.65 10.85
N PRO A 137 -2.64 21.61 10.83
CA PRO A 137 -3.40 20.49 10.27
C PRO A 137 -3.01 20.13 8.85
N LYS A 138 -2.59 21.10 8.02
CA LYS A 138 -2.12 20.84 6.64
C LYS A 138 -0.84 20.02 6.67
N ALA A 139 0.13 20.43 7.47
CA ALA A 139 1.40 19.72 7.62
C ALA A 139 1.19 18.29 8.16
N VAL A 140 0.34 18.14 9.18
CA VAL A 140 0.01 16.83 9.77
C VAL A 140 -0.66 15.93 8.72
N PHE A 141 -1.62 16.44 7.96
CA PHE A 141 -2.29 15.70 6.90
C PHE A 141 -1.31 15.18 5.84
N HIS A 142 -0.45 16.05 5.30
CA HIS A 142 0.56 15.65 4.33
C HIS A 142 1.55 14.62 4.88
N GLN A 143 1.96 14.77 6.14
CA GLN A 143 2.85 13.81 6.79
C GLN A 143 2.18 12.42 6.94
N LEU A 144 0.91 12.37 7.33
CA LEU A 144 0.17 11.12 7.48
C LEU A 144 0.00 10.39 6.14
N ILE A 145 -0.31 11.12 5.06
CA ILE A 145 -0.40 10.55 3.71
C ILE A 145 0.96 10.08 3.22
N SER A 146 2.01 10.87 3.44
CA SER A 146 3.38 10.48 3.07
C SER A 146 3.82 9.20 3.79
N ASN A 147 3.48 9.05 5.08
CA ASN A 147 3.74 7.83 5.83
C ASN A 147 3.02 6.61 5.23
N LEU A 148 1.77 6.77 4.79
CA LEU A 148 1.02 5.71 4.11
C LEU A 148 1.64 5.34 2.76
N LEU A 149 1.98 6.34 1.94
CA LEU A 149 2.56 6.14 0.62
C LEU A 149 3.95 5.51 0.66
N LYS A 150 4.73 5.73 1.73
CA LYS A 150 6.04 5.10 1.94
C LYS A 150 6.00 3.57 1.91
N HIS A 151 4.86 2.96 2.24
CA HIS A 151 4.69 1.49 2.18
C HIS A 151 4.53 0.97 0.75
N THR A 152 4.37 1.87 -0.24
CA THR A 152 4.23 1.54 -1.67
C THR A 152 5.52 1.71 -2.47
N GLU A 153 6.58 2.28 -1.88
CA GLU A 153 7.83 2.65 -2.56
C GLU A 153 8.90 1.54 -2.54
N LYS A 154 8.60 0.35 -1.99
CA LYS A 154 9.56 -0.74 -1.80
C LYS A 154 9.12 -2.05 -2.43
#